data_AF-A0A966Y7W1-F1
#
_entry.id   AF-A0A966Y7W1-F1
#
_cell.length_a   1.000
_cell.length_b   1.000
_cell.length_c   1.000
_cell.angle_alpha   90.00
_cell.angle_beta   90.00
_cell.angle_gamma   90.00
#
_symmetry.space_group_name_H-M   'P 1'
#
loop_
_entity.id
_entity.type
_entity.pdbx_description
1 polymer ?
#
loop_
_entity_poly.entity_id
_entity_poly.type
_entity_poly.pdbx_seq_one_letter_code
_entity_poly.pdbx_strand_id
1 'polypeptide(L)'
;MNIKTLIRTSLIALGLTLAPLGVAAQNLFSAAILVNDQAITNYELKQRIMFLEAMRFPGVPDELAPKQLIEERLKKAAADQLGIRVSEEELQFELESFAQRFNVAFDEFAAELERAGISVDTPREFIANQLLWREVVRARF
;
A
#
# COMPACT_ATOMS: atom_id res chain seq x y z
N MET A 1 72.43 -10.02 -40.14
CA MET A 1 72.23 -8.56 -40.23
C MET A 1 70.80 -8.31 -40.67
N ASN A 2 69.92 -7.96 -39.73
CA ASN A 2 68.72 -7.13 -39.91
C ASN A 2 68.27 -6.72 -38.50
N ILE A 3 68.15 -5.42 -38.32
CA ILE A 3 68.17 -4.68 -37.05
C ILE A 3 66.87 -3.86 -36.96
N LYS A 4 66.42 -3.56 -35.73
CA LYS A 4 65.23 -2.74 -35.32
C LYS A 4 63.98 -3.62 -35.09
N THR A 5 63.26 -3.59 -33.96
CA THR A 5 62.98 -2.52 -32.99
C THR A 5 62.51 -3.13 -31.65
N LEU A 6 62.94 -2.56 -30.51
CA LEU A 6 62.41 -2.81 -29.16
C LEU A 6 60.99 -2.26 -29.00
N ILE A 7 60.05 -3.01 -28.41
CA ILE A 7 59.03 -2.46 -27.48
C ILE A 7 58.72 -3.52 -26.40
N ARG A 8 59.02 -3.17 -25.14
CA ARG A 8 58.51 -3.82 -23.92
C ARG A 8 57.06 -3.38 -23.70
N THR A 9 56.11 -4.30 -23.49
CA THR A 9 54.83 -3.92 -22.86
C THR A 9 54.16 -5.09 -22.12
N SER A 10 54.24 -4.95 -20.80
CA SER A 10 53.42 -5.41 -19.68
C SER A 10 52.21 -6.34 -19.89
N LEU A 11 52.24 -7.39 -19.06
CA LEU A 11 51.12 -8.11 -18.46
C LEU A 11 50.08 -7.14 -17.86
N ILE A 12 48.81 -7.18 -18.28
CA ILE A 12 47.65 -6.73 -17.48
C ILE A 12 46.51 -7.72 -17.69
N ALA A 13 46.13 -8.38 -16.60
CA ALA A 13 44.98 -9.27 -16.50
C ALA A 13 43.66 -8.47 -16.57
N LEU A 14 42.66 -9.00 -17.28
CA LEU A 14 41.28 -8.51 -17.17
C LEU A 14 40.35 -9.71 -16.95
N GLY A 15 40.25 -10.14 -15.69
CA GLY A 15 39.15 -10.98 -15.25
C GLY A 15 37.90 -10.11 -15.12
N LEU A 16 36.94 -10.26 -16.04
CA LEU A 16 35.58 -9.76 -15.83
C LEU A 16 34.92 -10.64 -14.75
N THR A 17 35.02 -10.23 -13.49
CA THR A 17 34.13 -10.73 -12.46
C THR A 17 32.77 -10.08 -12.66
N LEU A 18 31.78 -10.83 -13.18
CA LEU A 18 30.37 -10.45 -13.04
C LEU A 18 30.06 -10.43 -11.54
N ALA A 19 30.10 -9.26 -10.92
CA ALA A 19 29.49 -9.08 -9.61
C ALA A 19 27.97 -9.20 -9.81
N PRO A 20 27.27 -10.07 -9.07
CA PRO A 20 25.82 -10.06 -9.07
C PRO A 20 25.38 -8.70 -8.52
N LEU A 21 24.74 -7.89 -9.37
CA LEU A 21 24.00 -6.72 -8.92
C LEU A 21 22.87 -7.25 -8.05
N GLY A 22 23.07 -7.21 -6.73
CA GLY A 22 22.05 -7.58 -5.76
C GLY A 22 20.85 -6.65 -5.96
N VAL A 23 19.79 -7.17 -6.59
CA VAL A 23 18.49 -6.52 -6.60
C VAL A 23 18.00 -6.56 -5.17
N ALA A 24 18.13 -5.45 -4.44
CA ALA A 24 17.56 -5.33 -3.11
C ALA A 24 16.04 -5.45 -3.24
N ALA A 25 15.51 -6.64 -2.95
CA ALA A 25 14.08 -6.84 -2.81
C ALA A 25 13.63 -5.93 -1.65
N GLN A 26 13.00 -4.81 -1.96
CA GLN A 26 12.40 -3.95 -0.94
C GLN A 26 11.31 -4.76 -0.24
N ASN A 27 11.46 -4.96 1.07
CA ASN A 27 10.51 -5.72 1.86
C ASN A 27 9.20 -4.93 1.94
N LEU A 28 8.19 -5.33 1.15
CA LEU A 28 6.89 -4.63 1.10
C LEU A 28 6.21 -4.59 2.47
N PHE A 29 6.50 -5.53 3.36
CA PHE A 29 5.90 -5.60 4.69
C PHE A 29 6.73 -4.87 5.76
N SER A 30 7.84 -4.22 5.40
CA SER A 30 8.53 -3.34 6.33
C SER A 30 7.70 -2.07 6.59
N ALA A 31 7.83 -1.53 7.80
CA ALA A 31 7.21 -0.27 8.17
C ALA A 31 7.75 0.88 7.30
N ALA A 32 6.85 1.58 6.63
CA ALA A 32 7.12 2.80 5.87
C ALA A 32 6.82 4.05 6.72
N ILE A 33 5.74 4.00 7.52
CA ILE A 33 5.32 5.09 8.41
C ILE A 33 4.95 4.48 9.77
N LEU A 34 5.34 5.15 10.86
CA LEU A 34 4.90 4.82 12.21
C LEU A 34 3.94 5.89 12.70
N VAL A 35 2.78 5.46 13.21
CA VAL A 35 1.76 6.32 13.82
C VAL A 35 1.47 5.78 15.20
N ASN A 36 1.96 6.48 16.24
CA ASN A 36 2.04 5.93 17.60
C ASN A 36 2.76 4.56 17.56
N ASP A 37 2.16 3.52 18.13
CA ASP A 37 2.71 2.16 18.16
C ASP A 37 2.24 1.28 16.97
N GLN A 38 1.65 1.88 15.93
CA GLN A 38 1.14 1.16 14.76
C GLN A 38 1.97 1.49 13.51
N ALA A 39 2.38 0.44 12.79
CA ALA A 39 3.08 0.57 11.52
C ALA A 39 2.11 0.61 10.33
N ILE A 40 2.45 1.43 9.34
CA ILE A 40 1.92 1.42 7.98
C ILE A 40 3.02 0.89 7.08
N THR A 41 2.74 -0.21 6.37
CA THR A 41 3.73 -0.88 5.52
C THR A 41 3.80 -0.29 4.11
N ASN A 42 4.88 -0.60 3.39
CA ASN A 42 5.00 -0.25 1.96
C ASN A 42 3.92 -0.94 1.11
N TYR A 43 3.49 -2.14 1.50
CA TYR A 43 2.40 -2.87 0.88
C TYR A 43 1.08 -2.09 0.98
N GLU A 44 0.72 -1.66 2.19
CA GLU A 44 -0.53 -0.90 2.41
C GLU A 44 -0.55 0.42 1.65
N LEU A 45 0.58 1.14 1.62
CA LEU A 45 0.70 2.36 0.81
C LEU A 45 0.44 2.07 -0.67
N LYS A 46 1.10 1.05 -1.22
CA LYS A 46 0.92 0.65 -2.61
C LYS A 46 -0.52 0.25 -2.92
N GLN A 47 -1.12 -0.59 -2.07
CA GLN A 47 -2.50 -1.04 -2.24
C GLN A 47 -3.48 0.13 -2.18
N ARG A 48 -3.28 1.07 -1.25
CA ARG A 48 -4.09 2.27 -1.12
C ARG A 48 -3.96 3.19 -2.35
N ILE A 49 -2.75 3.39 -2.87
CA ILE A 49 -2.53 4.18 -4.09
C ILE A 49 -3.31 3.57 -5.25
N MET A 50 -3.13 2.26 -5.50
CA MET A 50 -3.83 1.54 -6.57
C MET A 50 -5.35 1.60 -6.42
N PHE A 51 -5.86 1.48 -5.19
CA PHE A 51 -7.28 1.64 -4.91
C PHE A 51 -7.80 3.04 -5.22
N LEU A 52 -7.09 4.09 -4.79
CA LEU A 52 -7.47 5.47 -5.08
C LEU A 52 -7.45 5.77 -6.58
N GLU A 53 -6.47 5.24 -7.32
CA GLU A 53 -6.41 5.32 -8.78
C GLU A 53 -7.59 4.61 -9.44
N ALA A 54 -7.89 3.37 -9.04
CA ALA A 54 -8.99 2.58 -9.58
C ALA A 54 -10.34 3.28 -9.37
N MET A 55 -10.53 3.88 -8.19
CA MET A 55 -11.75 4.63 -7.84
C MET A 55 -11.78 6.04 -8.45
N ARG A 56 -10.72 6.48 -9.13
CA ARG A 56 -10.55 7.84 -9.67
C ARG A 56 -10.78 8.92 -8.60
N PHE A 57 -10.22 8.70 -7.42
CA PHE A 57 -10.38 9.62 -6.30
C PHE A 57 -9.78 10.99 -6.65
N PRO A 58 -10.45 12.12 -6.33
CA PRO A 58 -9.93 13.44 -6.66
C PRO A 58 -8.66 13.75 -5.87
N GLY A 59 -7.60 14.17 -6.58
CA GLY A 59 -6.29 14.52 -6.03
C GLY A 59 -5.17 13.64 -6.55
N VAL A 60 -3.98 13.70 -5.92
CA VAL A 60 -2.81 12.89 -6.29
C VAL A 60 -2.74 11.67 -5.36
N PRO A 61 -2.94 10.43 -5.86
CA PRO A 61 -2.98 9.22 -5.04
C PRO A 61 -1.77 9.01 -4.13
N ASP A 62 -0.55 9.25 -4.64
CA ASP A 62 0.70 9.14 -3.86
C ASP A 62 0.75 10.10 -2.66
N GLU A 63 0.09 11.25 -2.76
CA GLU A 63 0.01 12.21 -1.66
C GLU A 63 -1.14 11.90 -0.70
N LEU A 64 -2.23 11.33 -1.21
CA LEU A 64 -3.44 11.05 -0.44
C LEU A 64 -3.34 9.77 0.37
N ALA A 65 -2.78 8.71 -0.20
CA ALA A 65 -2.65 7.40 0.45
C ALA A 65 -1.99 7.48 1.83
N PRO A 66 -0.79 8.09 2.01
CA PRO A 66 -0.18 8.20 3.33
C PRO A 66 -1.04 9.01 4.31
N LYS A 67 -1.66 10.11 3.86
CA LYS A 67 -2.53 10.95 4.70
C LYS A 67 -3.74 10.16 5.21
N GLN A 68 -4.43 9.45 4.31
CA GLN A 68 -5.60 8.64 4.66
C GLN A 68 -5.21 7.51 5.61
N LEU A 69 -4.14 6.76 5.34
CA LEU A 69 -3.72 5.66 6.20
C LEU A 69 -3.27 6.13 7.59
N ILE A 70 -2.62 7.30 7.68
CA ILE A 70 -2.28 7.92 8.96
C ILE A 70 -3.56 8.30 9.72
N GLU A 71 -4.50 8.98 9.08
CA GLU A 71 -5.77 9.32 9.69
C GLU A 71 -6.53 8.08 10.16
N GLU A 72 -6.52 7.00 9.38
CA GLU A 72 -7.16 5.73 9.74
C GLU A 72 -6.54 5.13 11.01
N ARG A 73 -5.21 5.15 11.17
CA ARG A 73 -4.56 4.74 12.44
C ARG A 73 -5.05 5.57 13.62
N LEU A 74 -5.12 6.89 13.45
CA LEU A 74 -5.56 7.80 14.51
C LEU A 74 -7.04 7.58 14.88
N LYS A 75 -7.91 7.42 13.88
CA LYS A 75 -9.35 7.13 14.06
C LYS A 75 -9.56 5.79 14.76
N LYS A 76 -8.82 4.76 14.36
CA LYS A 76 -8.86 3.44 15.01
C LYS A 76 -8.40 3.50 16.46
N ALA A 77 -7.29 4.20 16.74
CA ALA A 77 -6.82 4.40 18.11
C ALA A 77 -7.87 5.10 18.98
N ALA A 78 -8.56 6.12 18.46
CA ALA A 78 -9.64 6.80 19.17
C ALA A 78 -10.84 5.88 19.43
N ALA A 79 -11.23 5.06 18.45
CA ALA A 79 -12.29 4.07 18.60
C ALA A 79 -11.93 3.01 19.65
N ASP A 80 -10.67 2.56 19.67
CA ASP A 80 -10.18 1.58 20.63
C ASP A 80 -10.19 2.12 22.06
N GLN A 81 -9.82 3.39 22.26
CA GLN A 81 -9.95 4.06 23.57
C GLN A 81 -11.39 4.15 24.08
N LEU A 82 -12.35 4.14 23.16
CA LEU A 82 -13.77 4.19 23.44
C LEU A 82 -14.43 2.80 23.54
N GLY A 83 -13.71 1.73 23.24
CA GLY A 83 -14.29 0.39 23.13
C GLY A 83 -15.28 0.24 21.96
N ILE A 84 -15.23 1.14 20.98
CA ILE A 84 -16.12 1.12 19.82
C ILE A 84 -15.66 0.03 18.84
N ARG A 85 -16.63 -0.72 18.32
CA ARG A 85 -16.44 -1.80 17.34
C ARG A 85 -17.53 -1.66 16.27
N VAL A 86 -17.20 -2.05 15.05
CA VAL A 86 -18.15 -2.19 13.94
C VAL A 86 -18.50 -3.67 13.82
N SER A 87 -19.78 -3.99 13.68
CA SER A 87 -20.22 -5.37 13.50
C SER A 87 -19.94 -5.84 12.06
N GLU A 88 -19.82 -7.15 11.88
CA GLU A 88 -19.58 -7.73 10.56
C GLU A 88 -20.76 -7.46 9.62
N GLU A 89 -21.98 -7.52 10.15
CA GLU A 89 -23.20 -7.30 9.40
C GLU A 89 -23.31 -5.84 8.92
N GLU A 90 -22.96 -4.87 9.76
CA GLU A 90 -22.92 -3.45 9.39
C GLU A 90 -21.86 -3.19 8.32
N LEU A 91 -20.67 -3.78 8.48
CA LEU A 91 -19.60 -3.67 7.49
C LEU A 91 -20.02 -4.28 6.15
N GLN A 92 -20.61 -5.47 6.14
CA GLN A 92 -21.08 -6.10 4.90
C GLN A 92 -22.15 -5.25 4.21
N PHE A 93 -23.11 -4.71 4.96
CA PHE A 93 -24.14 -3.83 4.41
C PHE A 93 -23.55 -2.58 3.72
N GLU A 94 -22.53 -1.99 4.34
CA GLU A 94 -21.87 -0.78 3.81
C GLU A 94 -20.95 -1.11 2.62
N LEU A 95 -20.32 -2.29 2.60
CA LEU A 95 -19.57 -2.81 1.45
C LEU A 95 -20.48 -3.00 0.23
N GLU A 96 -21.64 -3.63 0.41
CA GLU A 96 -22.65 -3.75 -0.65
C GLU A 96 -23.13 -2.38 -1.13
N SER A 97 -23.43 -1.47 -0.19
CA SER A 97 -23.87 -0.11 -0.50
C SER A 97 -22.80 0.70 -1.24
N PHE A 98 -21.52 0.43 -0.97
CA PHE A 98 -20.41 1.05 -1.68
C PHE A 98 -20.27 0.49 -3.11
N ALA A 99 -20.31 -0.83 -3.28
CA ALA A 99 -20.24 -1.47 -4.60
C ALA A 99 -21.42 -1.08 -5.51
N GLN A 100 -22.62 -0.91 -4.93
CA GLN A 100 -23.81 -0.43 -5.63
C GLN A 100 -23.61 0.93 -6.32
N ARG A 101 -22.67 1.78 -5.86
CA ARG A 101 -22.34 3.06 -6.53
C ARG A 101 -21.75 2.85 -7.92
N PHE A 102 -21.21 1.66 -8.18
CA PHE A 102 -20.68 1.22 -9.46
C PHE A 102 -21.64 0.28 -10.20
N ASN A 103 -22.87 0.10 -9.69
CA ASN A 103 -23.92 -0.75 -10.24
C ASN A 103 -23.56 -2.25 -10.29
N VAL A 104 -22.76 -2.72 -9.33
CA VAL A 104 -22.34 -4.14 -9.21
C VAL A 104 -22.53 -4.63 -7.77
N ALA A 105 -22.59 -5.95 -7.59
CA ALA A 105 -22.53 -6.57 -6.27
C ALA A 105 -21.11 -6.51 -5.68
N PHE A 106 -20.97 -6.59 -4.36
CA PHE A 106 -19.64 -6.50 -3.74
C PHE A 106 -18.68 -7.60 -4.19
N ASP A 107 -19.14 -8.84 -4.38
CA ASP A 107 -18.30 -9.94 -4.85
C ASP A 107 -17.72 -9.67 -6.25
N GLU A 108 -18.51 -9.09 -7.16
CA GLU A 108 -18.05 -8.71 -8.50
C GLU A 108 -17.06 -7.55 -8.44
N PHE A 109 -17.35 -6.55 -7.59
CA PHE A 109 -16.45 -5.44 -7.33
C PHE A 109 -15.09 -5.90 -6.78
N ALA A 110 -15.11 -6.80 -5.78
CA ALA A 110 -13.90 -7.39 -5.20
C ALA A 110 -13.10 -8.17 -6.25
N ALA A 111 -13.77 -8.99 -7.07
CA ALA A 111 -13.11 -9.73 -8.14
C ALA A 111 -12.42 -8.81 -9.17
N GLU A 112 -13.01 -7.66 -9.50
CA GLU A 112 -12.39 -6.69 -10.40
C GLU A 112 -11.16 -6.01 -9.78
N LEU A 113 -11.22 -5.68 -8.48
CA LEU A 113 -10.07 -5.16 -7.74
C LEU A 113 -8.93 -6.18 -7.69
N GLU A 114 -9.23 -7.45 -7.43
CA GLU A 114 -8.22 -8.51 -7.39
C GLU A 114 -7.55 -8.70 -8.76
N ARG A 115 -8.31 -8.63 -9.87
CA ARG A 115 -7.73 -8.63 -11.22
C ARG A 115 -6.79 -7.46 -11.45
N ALA A 116 -7.06 -6.30 -10.85
CA ALA A 116 -6.19 -5.14 -10.87
C ALA A 116 -5.02 -5.24 -9.86
N GLY A 117 -4.91 -6.33 -9.10
CA GLY A 117 -3.85 -6.54 -8.10
C GLY A 117 -4.07 -5.80 -6.78
N ILE A 118 -5.33 -5.43 -6.50
CA ILE A 118 -5.76 -4.75 -5.27
C ILE A 118 -6.47 -5.78 -4.39
N SER A 119 -5.97 -6.01 -3.18
CA SER A 119 -6.60 -6.88 -2.17
C SER A 119 -7.96 -6.33 -1.77
N VAL A 120 -8.93 -7.24 -1.63
CA VAL A 120 -10.27 -6.96 -1.07
C VAL A 120 -10.22 -6.38 0.36
N ASP A 121 -9.13 -6.62 1.09
CA ASP A 121 -8.93 -6.01 2.40
C ASP A 121 -8.84 -4.48 2.31
N THR A 122 -8.34 -3.93 1.19
CA THR A 122 -8.18 -2.48 1.00
C THR A 122 -9.51 -1.72 1.08
N PRO A 123 -10.52 -2.01 0.24
CA PRO A 123 -11.83 -1.36 0.37
C PRO A 123 -12.54 -1.72 1.68
N ARG A 124 -12.35 -2.94 2.19
CA ARG A 124 -12.96 -3.39 3.45
C ARG A 124 -12.46 -2.58 4.65
N GLU A 125 -11.15 -2.42 4.79
CA GLU A 125 -10.54 -1.59 5.84
C GLU A 125 -10.90 -0.12 5.68
N PHE A 126 -10.90 0.40 4.44
CA PHE A 126 -11.31 1.78 4.18
C PHE A 126 -12.73 2.07 4.70
N ILE A 127 -13.69 1.20 4.38
CA ILE A 127 -15.08 1.37 4.79
C ILE A 127 -15.19 1.16 6.31
N ALA A 128 -14.59 0.11 6.86
CA ALA A 128 -14.60 -0.14 8.30
C ALA A 128 -14.08 1.07 9.11
N ASN A 129 -13.02 1.74 8.65
CA ASN A 129 -12.51 2.94 9.30
C ASN A 129 -13.47 4.14 9.22
N GLN A 130 -14.25 4.28 8.14
CA GLN A 130 -15.28 5.31 8.05
C GLN A 130 -16.43 5.05 9.03
N LEU A 131 -16.86 3.80 9.16
CA LEU A 131 -17.89 3.37 10.12
C LEU A 131 -17.42 3.61 11.56
N LEU A 132 -16.20 3.16 11.89
CA LEU A 132 -15.59 3.40 13.20
C LEU A 132 -15.59 4.88 13.55
N TRP A 133 -15.16 5.74 12.63
CA TRP A 133 -15.09 7.17 12.89
C TRP A 133 -16.47 7.81 13.09
N ARG A 134 -17.47 7.40 12.31
CA ARG A 134 -18.85 7.85 12.50
C ARG A 134 -19.35 7.54 13.92
N GLU A 135 -19.08 6.34 14.42
CA GLU A 135 -19.48 5.97 15.79
C GLU A 135 -18.67 6.72 16.86
N VAL A 136 -17.37 6.97 16.62
CA VAL A 136 -16.55 7.82 17.51
C VAL A 136 -17.13 9.23 17.62
N VAL A 137 -17.53 9.83 16.50
CA VAL A 137 -18.12 11.17 16.49
C VAL A 137 -19.43 11.17 17.28
N ARG A 138 -20.34 10.22 17.03
CA ARG A 138 -21.62 10.08 17.75
C ARG A 138 -21.46 9.90 19.25
N ALA A 139 -20.40 9.22 19.68
CA ALA A 139 -20.14 8.98 21.11
C ALA A 139 -19.54 10.20 21.83
N ARG A 140 -19.03 11.19 21.10
CA ARG A 140 -18.26 12.32 21.66
C ARG A 140 -18.91 13.68 21.46
N PHE A 141 -19.74 13.86 20.43
CA PHE A 141 -20.27 15.15 19.99
C PHE A 141 -21.75 15.03 19.63
#